data_AF-A0A4Y9LTL9-F1
#
_entry.id   AF-A0A4Y9LTL9-F1
#
_cell.length_a   1.000
_cell.length_b   1.000
_cell.length_c   1.000
_cell.angle_alpha   90.00
_cell.angle_beta   90.00
_cell.angle_gamma   90.00
#
_symmetry.space_group_name_H-M   'P 1'
#
loop_
_entity.id
_entity.type
_entity.pdbx_description
1 polymer ?
#
loop_
_entity_poly.entity_id
_entity_poly.type
_entity_poly.pdbx_seq_one_letter_code
_entity_poly.pdbx_strand_id
1 'polypeptide(L)'
;MRRLSRDDIVKTVDRADDVTIAQIIGTGATVDELAEAQAWLANDEPMINDLRPLAHGRVRELVDILSEIDEDGDEDGPAPSPAPTEN
;
A
#
# COMPACT_ATOMS: atom_id res chain seq x y z
N MET A 1 14.73 7.65 -14.21
CA MET A 1 14.14 6.62 -13.32
C MET A 1 15.19 6.21 -12.30
N ARG A 2 15.01 6.63 -11.05
CA ARG A 2 15.88 6.24 -9.94
C ARG A 2 15.40 4.88 -9.42
N ARG A 3 16.32 3.91 -9.35
CA ARG A 3 16.01 2.60 -8.76
C ARG A 3 15.67 2.78 -7.29
N LEU A 4 14.68 2.03 -6.85
CA LEU A 4 14.27 2.01 -5.46
C LEU A 4 15.38 1.42 -4.59
N SER A 5 15.67 2.06 -3.46
CA SER A 5 16.62 1.58 -2.46
C SER A 5 15.92 1.33 -1.13
N ARG A 6 16.53 0.53 -0.26
CA ARG A 6 16.02 0.30 1.10
C ARG A 6 15.77 1.62 1.84
N ASP A 7 16.71 2.57 1.76
CA ASP A 7 16.57 3.87 2.41
C ASP A 7 15.38 4.68 1.85
N ASP A 8 15.17 4.63 0.54
CA ASP A 8 14.01 5.27 -0.09
C ASP A 8 12.69 4.63 0.37
N ILE A 9 12.65 3.30 0.52
CA ILE A 9 11.46 2.58 1.01
C ILE A 9 11.17 2.94 2.45
N VAL A 10 12.16 2.85 3.35
CA VAL A 10 11.97 3.14 4.78
C VAL A 10 11.56 4.60 5.01
N LYS A 11 12.06 5.54 4.20
CA LYS A 11 11.65 6.95 4.26
C LYS A 11 10.21 7.19 3.82
N THR A 12 9.70 6.34 2.95
CA THR A 12 8.36 6.45 2.36
C THR A 12 7.35 5.67 3.23
N VAL A 13 7.75 4.48 3.66
CA VAL A 13 6.95 3.52 4.41
C VAL A 13 7.67 3.29 5.73
N ASP A 14 7.33 4.10 6.74
CA ASP A 14 8.01 4.09 8.04
C ASP A 14 7.94 2.72 8.74
N ARG A 15 6.85 1.97 8.51
CA ARG A 15 6.60 0.64 9.06
C ARG A 15 7.08 -0.52 8.15
N ALA A 16 7.81 -0.26 7.06
CA ALA A 16 8.24 -1.35 6.19
C ALA A 16 9.32 -2.24 6.84
N ASP A 17 9.00 -3.52 7.03
CA ASP A 17 9.94 -4.54 7.49
C ASP A 17 10.93 -4.98 6.39
N ASP A 18 12.02 -5.64 6.78
CA ASP A 18 13.02 -6.20 5.87
C ASP A 18 12.40 -7.08 4.77
N VAL A 19 11.34 -7.83 5.10
CA VAL A 19 10.60 -8.71 4.17
C VAL A 19 9.87 -7.89 3.12
N THR A 20 9.09 -6.90 3.54
CA THR A 20 8.36 -6.01 2.64
C THR A 20 9.32 -5.23 1.75
N ILE A 21 10.42 -4.72 2.32
CA ILE A 21 11.47 -4.04 1.56
C ILE A 21 12.02 -4.96 0.45
N ALA A 22 12.24 -6.23 0.75
CA ALA A 22 12.72 -7.20 -0.24
C ALA A 22 11.67 -7.49 -1.33
N GLN A 23 10.39 -7.60 -0.97
CA GLN A 23 9.29 -7.77 -1.93
C GLN A 23 9.17 -6.56 -2.86
N ILE A 24 9.13 -5.36 -2.30
CA ILE A 24 9.05 -4.10 -3.06
C ILE A 24 10.26 -3.96 -4.00
N ILE A 25 11.49 -4.24 -3.54
CA ILE A 25 12.67 -4.26 -4.43
C ILE A 25 12.55 -5.36 -5.50
N GLY A 26 11.98 -6.51 -5.15
CA GLY A 26 11.72 -7.64 -6.03
C GLY A 26 10.75 -7.34 -7.18
N THR A 27 9.78 -6.43 -6.98
CA THR A 27 8.87 -5.95 -8.04
C THR A 27 9.61 -5.21 -9.17
N GLY A 28 10.82 -4.72 -8.88
CA GLY A 28 11.60 -3.90 -9.80
C GLY A 28 11.03 -2.49 -10.00
N ALA A 29 10.19 -2.03 -9.07
CA ALA A 29 9.63 -0.69 -9.07
C ALA A 29 10.68 0.40 -8.86
N THR A 30 10.31 1.62 -9.23
CA THR A 30 11.07 2.84 -9.05
C THR A 30 10.51 3.69 -7.92
N VAL A 31 11.30 4.65 -7.44
CA VAL A 31 10.87 5.59 -6.39
C VAL A 31 9.59 6.34 -6.78
N ASP A 32 9.42 6.63 -8.07
CA ASP A 32 8.25 7.33 -8.61
C ASP A 32 6.98 6.47 -8.50
N GLU A 33 7.09 5.19 -8.86
CA GLU A 33 5.98 4.21 -8.73
C GLU A 33 5.60 3.96 -7.26
N LEU A 34 6.57 3.93 -6.34
CA LEU A 34 6.29 3.80 -4.91
C LEU A 34 5.58 5.04 -4.35
N ALA A 35 6.04 6.24 -4.73
CA ALA A 35 5.39 7.48 -4.33
C ALA A 35 3.96 7.57 -4.87
N GLU A 36 3.72 7.12 -6.10
CA GLU A 36 2.37 7.05 -6.66
C GLU A 36 1.49 6.06 -5.88
N ALA A 37 1.98 4.85 -5.59
CA ALA A 37 1.27 3.86 -4.80
C ALA A 37 0.89 4.37 -3.40
N GLN A 38 1.80 5.10 -2.74
CA GLN A 38 1.48 5.69 -1.44
C GLN A 38 0.48 6.84 -1.55
N ALA A 39 0.55 7.65 -2.62
CA ALA A 39 -0.45 8.68 -2.87
C ALA A 39 -1.85 8.09 -3.12
N TRP A 40 -1.93 6.87 -3.67
CA TRP A 40 -3.18 6.11 -3.80
C TRP A 40 -3.75 5.66 -2.45
N LEU A 41 -2.90 5.22 -1.52
CA LEU A 41 -3.35 4.84 -0.17
C LEU A 41 -3.73 6.05 0.69
N ALA A 42 -3.00 7.16 0.55
CA ALA A 42 -3.23 8.37 1.34
C ALA A 42 -4.44 9.20 0.86
N ASN A 43 -5.02 8.94 -0.31
CA ASN A 43 -6.24 9.57 -0.79
C ASN A 43 -7.41 8.57 -0.78
N ASP A 44 -8.37 8.78 0.12
CA ASP A 44 -9.63 8.03 0.19
C ASP A 44 -10.54 8.20 -1.05
N GLU A 45 -10.37 9.27 -1.82
CA GLU A 45 -11.07 9.44 -3.09
C GLU A 45 -10.20 8.94 -4.25
N PRO A 46 -10.72 8.03 -5.11
CA PRO A 46 -9.98 7.61 -6.29
C PRO A 46 -9.68 8.86 -7.12
N MET A 47 -8.41 9.05 -7.45
CA MET A 47 -7.85 10.23 -8.14
C MET A 47 -8.32 10.38 -9.61
N ILE A 48 -9.53 9.90 -9.90
CA ILE A 48 -10.31 9.95 -11.15
C ILE A 48 -10.46 11.39 -11.67
N ASN A 49 -10.36 12.40 -10.81
CA ASN A 49 -10.45 13.81 -11.20
C ASN A 49 -9.31 14.28 -12.12
N ASP A 50 -8.17 13.57 -12.18
CA ASP A 50 -7.02 13.95 -13.02
C ASP A 50 -6.92 13.15 -14.35
N LEU A 51 -7.95 12.37 -14.70
CA LEU A 51 -7.92 11.44 -15.86
C LEU A 51 -6.77 10.42 -15.78
N ARG A 52 -6.15 10.23 -14.60
CA ARG A 52 -5.11 9.22 -14.45
C ARG A 52 -5.75 7.83 -14.44
N PRO A 53 -5.32 6.93 -15.34
CA PRO A 53 -5.80 5.55 -15.31
C PRO A 53 -5.51 4.95 -13.94
N LEU A 54 -6.41 4.08 -13.46
CA LEU A 54 -6.23 3.29 -12.23
C LEU A 54 -4.80 2.76 -12.15
N ALA A 55 -4.23 2.69 -10.95
CA ALA A 55 -2.94 2.04 -10.73
C ALA A 55 -2.94 0.69 -11.48
N HIS A 56 -2.04 0.55 -12.45
CA HIS A 56 -1.94 -0.62 -13.33
C HIS A 56 -0.51 -1.15 -13.32
N GLY A 57 -0.36 -2.48 -13.40
CA GLY A 57 0.94 -3.14 -13.36
C GLY A 57 1.59 -3.01 -11.98
N ARG A 58 2.84 -2.53 -11.94
CA ARG A 58 3.67 -2.50 -10.72
C ARG A 58 3.11 -1.60 -9.64
N VAL A 59 2.53 -0.45 -10.00
CA VAL A 59 1.93 0.46 -9.01
C VAL A 59 0.81 -0.22 -8.24
N ARG A 60 -0.01 -1.06 -8.90
CA ARG A 60 -1.08 -1.80 -8.21
C ARG A 60 -0.54 -2.85 -7.26
N GLU A 61 0.51 -3.57 -7.65
CA GLU A 61 1.20 -4.53 -6.80
C GLU A 61 1.80 -3.85 -5.56
N LEU A 62 2.37 -2.65 -5.73
CA LEU A 62 2.83 -1.85 -4.60
C LEU A 62 1.69 -1.40 -3.68
N VAL A 63 0.56 -0.93 -4.23
CA VAL A 63 -0.61 -0.54 -3.41
C VAL A 63 -1.10 -1.73 -2.58
N ASP A 64 -1.15 -2.93 -3.15
CA ASP A 64 -1.54 -4.16 -2.47
C ASP A 64 -0.61 -4.50 -1.30
N ILE A 65 0.71 -4.50 -1.55
CA ILE A 65 1.73 -4.74 -0.51
C ILE A 65 1.67 -3.68 0.59
N LEU A 66 1.50 -2.41 0.22
CA LEU A 66 1.47 -1.32 1.18
C LEU A 66 0.17 -1.29 2.00
N SER A 67 -0.97 -1.69 1.41
CA SER A 67 -2.25 -1.84 2.11
C SER A 67 -2.13 -2.88 3.21
N GLU A 68 -1.50 -4.04 2.92
CA GLU A 68 -1.28 -5.10 3.91
C GLU A 68 -0.53 -4.58 5.15
N ILE A 69 0.52 -3.76 4.97
CA ILE A 69 1.31 -3.17 6.07
C ILE A 69 0.50 -2.16 6.90
N ASP A 70 -0.35 -1.37 6.25
CA ASP A 70 -1.19 -0.36 6.89
C ASP A 70 -2.29 -1.06 7.71
N GLU A 71 -2.91 -2.08 7.12
CA GLU A 71 -3.93 -2.95 7.73
C GLU A 71 -3.38 -3.76 8.92
N ASP A 72 -2.14 -4.25 8.85
CA ASP A 72 -1.44 -4.91 9.96
C ASP A 72 -1.20 -3.97 11.17
N GLY A 73 -1.41 -2.65 11.00
CA GLY A 73 -1.32 -1.66 12.06
C GLY A 73 -2.63 -1.30 12.75
N ASP A 74 -3.76 -1.67 12.15
CA ASP A 74 -5.10 -1.36 12.64
C ASP A 74 -5.86 -2.66 12.96
N GLU A 75 -5.50 -3.32 14.07
CA GLU A 75 -6.33 -4.34 14.73
C GLU A 75 -7.63 -3.74 15.36
N ASP A 76 -8.23 -2.71 14.76
CA ASP A 76 -9.50 -2.10 15.22
C ASP A 76 -10.51 -1.93 14.06
N GLY A 77 -10.71 -3.02 13.30
CA GLY A 77 -11.94 -3.27 12.55
C GLY A 77 -12.83 -4.23 13.33
N PRO A 78 -14.11 -3.92 13.61
CA PRO A 78 -14.88 -4.63 14.63
C PRO A 78 -15.05 -6.09 14.24
N ALA A 79 -14.76 -6.98 15.18
CA ALA A 79 -15.08 -8.40 15.11
C ALA A 79 -16.49 -8.58 14.48
N PRO A 80 -16.69 -9.55 13.57
CA PRO A 80 -18.02 -9.82 13.06
C PRO A 80 -18.94 -10.10 14.24
N SER A 81 -19.89 -9.19 14.47
CA SER A 81 -20.87 -9.27 15.55
C SER A 81 -21.41 -10.69 15.65
N PRO A 82 -21.40 -11.34 16.83
CA PRO A 82 -22.11 -12.59 16.98
C PRO A 82 -23.59 -12.33 16.68
N ALA A 83 -24.12 -13.05 15.70
CA ALA A 83 -25.50 -12.97 15.27
C ALA A 83 -26.47 -12.98 16.47
N PRO A 84 -27.59 -12.24 16.41
CA PRO A 84 -28.53 -12.21 17.51
C PRO A 84 -29.08 -13.62 17.74
N THR A 85 -28.98 -14.10 18.98
CA THR A 85 -29.72 -15.27 19.46
C THR A 85 -31.20 -14.95 19.35
N GLU A 86 -31.86 -15.58 18.39
CA GLU A 86 -33.32 -15.62 18.33
C GLU A 86 -33.82 -16.67 19.35
N ASN A 87 -34.90 -16.30 20.04
CA ASN A 87 -35.47 -16.92 21.24
C ASN A 87 -36.21 -18.24 20.95
#